data_AF-A0A5C7WCY1-F1
#
_entry.id   AF-A0A5C7WCY1-F1
#
_cell.length_a   1.000
_cell.length_b   1.000
_cell.length_c   1.000
_cell.angle_alpha   90.00
_cell.angle_beta   90.00
_cell.angle_gamma   90.00
#
_symmetry.space_group_name_H-M   'P 1'
#
loop_
_entity.id
_entity.type
_entity.pdbx_description
1 polymer ?
#
loop_
_entity_poly.entity_id
_entity_poly.type
_entity_poly.pdbx_seq_one_letter_code
_entity_poly.pdbx_strand_id
1 'polypeptide(L)'
;MPTTFHEIPRERPATPLLDRADTPDGLRRLAEGELESLADELRQYLLYSVGQTGGHFGAGLGVVELTIALHYIFDTPDDRLVWDVGHQAYPHKILTGRRERMGSLRQKDGLAAFPRRSESEYDTFGVGHSSTSISAALGMAIAARLQGSKRKAVAVIGDGALTAGMAFEALNHASDVKANMLVVLNDNDMSISKNVGGLSNYLAKIISSRTYSSMREGSKKILSRLPGAWEIARKVEEHAKGMLVPGTLFEELGWNYVGPIDGHDLPTLIATLRNMRDLEGPQFLHVVTKKGKGFAPAEADPIGYHAITKLEPINAPVAPKQPSGPKYSGVFGQWLCDMAAADPRLVGITPAMKEGSDLVAFAERFPERYFDVAIAEQHAVTLAAGMACEGAKPVVAIYSTFLQRAYDQLIHDVAVQNLDVLFAID
;
A
#
# COMPACT_ATOMS: atom_id res chain seq x y z
N MET A 1 9.79 -14.75 -14.35
CA MET A 1 10.04 -14.86 -12.89
C MET A 1 11.20 -13.94 -12.57
N PRO A 2 11.01 -12.93 -11.69
CA PRO A 2 12.04 -11.92 -11.43
C PRO A 2 13.28 -12.53 -10.77
N THR A 3 14.44 -11.93 -11.03
CA THR A 3 15.69 -12.31 -10.35
C THR A 3 15.57 -12.06 -8.85
N THR A 4 16.06 -13.00 -8.04
CA THR A 4 16.08 -12.87 -6.57
C THR A 4 17.47 -12.48 -6.10
N PHE A 5 17.57 -11.30 -5.49
CA PHE A 5 18.79 -10.77 -4.89
C PHE A 5 18.88 -11.17 -3.41
N HIS A 6 20.11 -11.39 -2.93
CA HIS A 6 20.38 -11.78 -1.54
C HIS A 6 21.15 -10.71 -0.75
N GLU A 7 21.80 -9.80 -1.45
CA GLU A 7 22.61 -8.74 -0.86
C GLU A 7 22.26 -7.38 -1.47
N ILE A 8 22.42 -6.33 -0.67
CA ILE A 8 22.29 -4.95 -1.15
C ILE A 8 23.61 -4.56 -1.84
N PRO A 9 23.61 -4.19 -3.13
CA PRO A 9 24.84 -3.80 -3.81
C PRO A 9 25.51 -2.60 -3.11
N ARG A 10 26.83 -2.70 -2.90
CA ARG A 10 27.64 -1.60 -2.34
C ARG A 10 28.19 -0.66 -3.41
N GLU A 11 28.33 -1.15 -4.63
CA GLU A 11 28.73 -0.39 -5.80
C GLU A 11 27.54 -0.19 -6.75
N ARG A 12 27.63 0.87 -7.56
CA ARG A 12 26.57 1.18 -8.52
C ARG A 12 26.49 0.05 -9.56
N PRO A 13 25.32 -0.60 -9.73
CA PRO A 13 25.17 -1.66 -10.71
C PRO A 13 25.20 -1.11 -12.15
N ALA A 14 25.62 -1.94 -13.10
CA ALA A 14 25.49 -1.65 -14.51
C ALA A 14 24.03 -1.94 -14.96
N THR A 15 23.36 -0.92 -15.51
CA THR A 15 21.93 -0.99 -15.85
C THR A 15 21.65 -0.42 -17.24
N PRO A 16 22.09 -1.09 -18.33
CA PRO A 16 22.01 -0.56 -19.69
C PRO A 16 20.59 -0.35 -20.22
N LEU A 17 19.60 -1.14 -19.80
CA LEU A 17 18.20 -0.90 -20.15
C LEU A 17 17.63 0.28 -19.36
N LEU A 18 17.94 0.36 -18.06
CA LEU A 18 17.53 1.49 -17.24
C LEU A 18 18.16 2.81 -17.71
N ASP A 19 19.39 2.77 -18.24
CA ASP A 19 20.06 3.93 -18.86
C ASP A 19 19.27 4.46 -20.06
N ARG A 20 18.58 3.58 -20.80
CA ARG A 20 17.69 3.95 -21.92
C ARG A 20 16.29 4.36 -21.47
N ALA A 21 15.89 4.00 -20.24
CA ALA A 21 14.57 4.21 -19.66
C ALA A 21 14.56 5.25 -18.52
N ASP A 22 15.45 6.25 -18.57
CA ASP A 22 15.52 7.32 -17.56
C ASP A 22 14.23 8.17 -17.48
N THR A 23 13.42 8.18 -18.56
CA THR A 23 12.12 8.85 -18.62
C THR A 23 11.05 7.90 -19.17
N PRO A 24 9.74 8.18 -18.96
CA PRO A 24 8.67 7.37 -19.55
C PRO A 24 8.72 7.29 -21.08
N ASP A 25 9.20 8.33 -21.76
CA ASP A 25 9.42 8.31 -23.22
C ASP A 25 10.58 7.39 -23.65
N GLY A 26 11.62 7.27 -22.83
CA GLY A 26 12.68 6.28 -23.03
C GLY A 26 12.19 4.87 -22.78
N LEU A 27 11.45 4.68 -21.69
CA LEU A 27 10.81 3.42 -21.32
C LEU A 27 9.90 2.88 -22.45
N ARG A 28 9.02 3.72 -23.02
CA ARG A 28 8.11 3.33 -24.09
C ARG A 28 8.79 2.97 -25.43
N ARG A 29 10.08 3.29 -25.59
CA ARG A 29 10.89 2.88 -26.76
C ARG A 29 11.51 1.50 -26.62
N LEU A 30 11.51 0.93 -25.41
CA LEU A 30 11.94 -0.46 -25.21
C LEU A 30 10.91 -1.41 -25.80
N ALA A 31 11.40 -2.52 -26.36
CA ALA A 31 10.53 -3.61 -26.76
C ALA A 31 9.93 -4.29 -25.52
N GLU A 32 8.69 -4.79 -25.61
CA GLU A 32 8.03 -5.45 -24.48
C GLU A 32 8.85 -6.61 -23.90
N GLY A 33 9.57 -7.36 -24.75
CA GLY A 33 10.46 -8.44 -24.33
C GLY A 33 11.70 -7.99 -23.54
N GLU A 34 12.03 -6.70 -23.54
CA GLU A 34 13.12 -6.13 -22.72
C GLU A 34 12.64 -5.75 -21.31
N LEU A 35 11.33 -5.67 -21.06
CA LEU A 35 10.78 -5.05 -19.85
C LEU A 35 10.97 -5.89 -18.58
N GLU A 36 11.00 -7.22 -18.69
CA GLU A 36 11.33 -8.09 -17.54
C GLU A 36 12.79 -7.88 -17.11
N SER A 37 13.71 -7.76 -18.06
CA SER A 37 15.11 -7.44 -17.76
C SER A 37 15.27 -6.03 -17.20
N LEU A 38 14.50 -5.06 -17.69
CA LEU A 38 14.44 -3.73 -17.09
C LEU A 38 13.97 -3.78 -15.63
N ALA A 39 12.98 -4.62 -15.30
CA ALA A 39 12.49 -4.77 -13.94
C ALA A 39 13.61 -5.25 -12.99
N ASP A 40 14.44 -6.18 -13.44
CA ASP A 40 15.60 -6.65 -12.68
C ASP A 40 16.66 -5.55 -12.49
N GLU A 41 16.98 -4.78 -13.53
CA GLU A 41 17.91 -3.64 -13.43
C GLU A 41 17.38 -2.53 -12.51
N LEU A 42 16.10 -2.18 -12.62
CA LEU A 42 15.43 -1.20 -11.78
C LEU A 42 15.44 -1.64 -10.31
N ARG A 43 15.14 -2.91 -10.06
CA ARG A 43 15.22 -3.52 -8.72
C ARG A 43 16.63 -3.47 -8.16
N GLN A 44 17.64 -3.84 -8.95
CA GLN A 44 19.03 -3.80 -8.52
C GLN A 44 19.50 -2.38 -8.19
N TYR A 45 19.14 -1.40 -9.02
CA TYR A 45 19.45 0.01 -8.75
C TYR A 45 18.72 0.55 -7.53
N LEU A 46 17.46 0.15 -7.33
CA LEU A 46 16.70 0.52 -6.14
C LEU A 46 17.36 -0.01 -4.87
N LEU A 47 17.78 -1.28 -4.87
CA LEU A 47 18.55 -1.87 -3.76
C LEU A 47 19.80 -1.05 -3.46
N TYR A 48 20.63 -0.78 -4.48
CA TYR A 48 21.85 0.02 -4.34
C TYR A 48 21.57 1.40 -3.74
N SER A 49 20.67 2.16 -4.38
CA SER A 49 20.43 3.57 -4.04
C SER A 49 19.86 3.75 -2.64
N VAL A 50 18.84 2.97 -2.26
CA VAL A 50 18.27 3.03 -0.91
C VAL A 50 19.25 2.45 0.13
N GLY A 51 20.09 1.49 -0.25
CA GLY A 51 21.22 1.04 0.57
C GLY A 51 22.18 2.18 0.95
N GLN A 52 22.34 3.19 0.09
CA GLN A 52 23.22 4.34 0.36
C GLN A 52 22.56 5.44 1.21
N THR A 53 21.23 5.53 1.26
CA THR A 53 20.52 6.63 1.93
C THR A 53 19.68 6.19 3.12
N GLY A 54 19.32 4.91 3.19
CA GLY A 54 18.16 4.46 3.95
C GLY A 54 16.84 4.97 3.35
N GLY A 55 15.71 4.56 3.91
CA GLY A 55 14.39 4.89 3.37
C GLY A 55 13.42 3.71 3.40
N HIS A 56 12.18 3.97 2.96
CA HIS A 56 11.21 2.91 2.71
C HIS A 56 11.74 1.95 1.65
N PHE A 57 11.72 0.65 1.94
CA PHE A 57 12.50 -0.31 1.16
C PHE A 57 11.61 -1.38 0.56
N GLY A 58 10.93 -2.17 1.40
CA GLY A 58 10.07 -3.27 0.94
C GLY A 58 8.91 -2.83 0.05
N ALA A 59 8.34 -1.64 0.28
CA ALA A 59 7.19 -1.16 -0.48
C ALA A 59 7.52 -0.85 -1.95
N GLY A 60 8.67 -0.19 -2.21
CA GLY A 60 9.11 0.11 -3.57
C GLY A 60 9.48 -1.14 -4.37
N LEU A 61 10.12 -2.12 -3.73
CA LEU A 61 10.45 -3.42 -4.35
C LEU A 61 9.22 -4.19 -4.82
N GLY A 62 8.12 -4.10 -4.05
CA GLY A 62 6.87 -4.79 -4.36
C GLY A 62 6.11 -4.22 -5.56
N VAL A 63 6.43 -3.03 -6.04
CA VAL A 63 5.70 -2.37 -7.15
C VAL A 63 6.56 -2.09 -8.37
N VAL A 64 7.75 -2.70 -8.50
CA VAL A 64 8.66 -2.50 -9.64
C VAL A 64 7.96 -2.76 -10.97
N GLU A 65 7.37 -3.94 -11.14
CA GLU A 65 6.67 -4.33 -12.37
C GLU A 65 5.43 -3.45 -12.61
N LEU A 66 4.63 -3.20 -11.58
CA LEU A 66 3.48 -2.31 -11.67
C LEU A 66 3.86 -0.89 -12.11
N THR A 67 4.95 -0.35 -11.57
CA THR A 67 5.43 1.00 -11.93
C THR A 67 5.88 1.07 -13.39
N ILE A 68 6.59 0.03 -13.86
CA ILE A 68 6.96 -0.10 -15.27
C ILE A 68 5.71 -0.14 -16.14
N ALA A 69 4.75 -1.02 -15.83
CA ALA A 69 3.52 -1.18 -16.62
C ALA A 69 2.71 0.12 -16.69
N LEU A 70 2.59 0.85 -15.57
CA LEU A 70 1.88 2.13 -15.51
C LEU A 70 2.53 3.18 -16.42
N HIS A 71 3.85 3.39 -16.34
CA HIS A 71 4.53 4.37 -17.18
C HIS A 71 4.66 3.93 -18.66
N TYR A 72 4.63 2.62 -18.92
CA TYR A 72 4.64 2.09 -20.27
C TYR A 72 3.28 2.30 -20.98
N ILE A 73 2.17 2.17 -20.24
CA ILE A 73 0.81 2.27 -20.79
C ILE A 73 0.23 3.68 -20.77
N PHE A 74 0.44 4.44 -19.69
CA PHE A 74 -0.12 5.78 -19.52
C PHE A 74 0.86 6.86 -19.97
N ASP A 75 0.34 7.91 -20.60
CA ASP A 75 1.15 9.03 -21.10
C ASP A 75 1.44 10.05 -20.00
N THR A 76 2.19 9.61 -18.98
CA THR A 76 2.64 10.51 -17.90
C THR A 76 3.68 11.50 -18.45
N PRO A 77 3.65 12.79 -18.07
CA PRO A 77 2.86 13.36 -16.99
C PRO A 77 1.51 13.96 -17.42
N ASP A 78 1.11 13.85 -18.69
CA ASP A 78 -0.24 14.29 -19.10
C ASP A 78 -1.29 13.47 -18.35
N ASP A 79 -1.27 12.14 -18.50
CA ASP A 79 -2.01 11.23 -17.65
C ASP A 79 -1.54 11.37 -16.19
N ARG A 80 -2.49 11.49 -15.25
CA ARG A 80 -2.18 11.75 -13.85
C ARG A 80 -2.05 10.46 -13.08
N LEU A 81 -0.88 10.26 -12.48
CA LEU A 81 -0.61 9.15 -11.58
C LEU A 81 -0.44 9.67 -10.15
N VAL A 82 -1.28 9.18 -9.24
CA VAL A 82 -1.28 9.55 -7.82
C VAL A 82 -0.95 8.31 -6.99
N TRP A 83 0.19 8.36 -6.28
CA TRP A 83 0.64 7.28 -5.40
C TRP A 83 0.21 7.55 -3.97
N ASP A 84 -0.64 6.70 -3.39
CA ASP A 84 -1.08 6.85 -2.00
C ASP A 84 0.07 6.67 -1.01
N VAL A 85 0.16 7.53 0.02
CA VAL A 85 1.33 7.71 0.93
C VAL A 85 2.62 8.13 0.21
N GLY A 86 2.98 7.47 -0.90
CA GLY A 86 4.14 7.74 -1.72
C GLY A 86 5.38 6.91 -1.40
N HIS A 87 5.35 6.15 -0.31
CA HIS A 87 6.50 5.36 0.17
C HIS A 87 6.92 4.22 -0.79
N GLN A 88 6.00 3.76 -1.64
CA GLN A 88 6.23 2.79 -2.70
C GLN A 88 6.71 3.41 -4.02
N ALA A 89 6.79 4.75 -4.12
CA ALA A 89 7.02 5.46 -5.39
C ALA A 89 8.51 5.67 -5.74
N TYR A 90 9.45 4.92 -5.14
CA TYR A 90 10.87 5.05 -5.53
C TYR A 90 11.15 4.56 -6.95
N PRO A 91 10.61 3.43 -7.44
CA PRO A 91 10.67 3.08 -8.86
C PRO A 91 10.13 4.19 -9.77
N HIS A 92 9.03 4.84 -9.36
CA HIS A 92 8.45 5.98 -10.08
C HIS A 92 9.43 7.15 -10.17
N LYS A 93 10.08 7.53 -9.06
CA LYS A 93 11.11 8.59 -9.09
C LYS A 93 12.26 8.21 -10.03
N ILE A 94 12.74 6.97 -9.97
CA ILE A 94 13.82 6.48 -10.82
C ILE A 94 13.46 6.57 -12.31
N LEU A 95 12.26 6.13 -12.71
CA LEU A 95 11.79 6.11 -14.11
C LEU A 95 11.31 7.48 -14.64
N THR A 96 11.45 8.55 -13.86
CA THR A 96 10.97 9.90 -14.21
C THR A 96 12.06 10.97 -14.07
N GLY A 97 13.26 10.63 -14.53
CA GLY A 97 14.40 11.54 -14.68
C GLY A 97 15.12 11.89 -13.38
N ARG A 98 14.86 11.16 -12.29
CA ARG A 98 15.45 11.44 -10.97
C ARG A 98 16.41 10.36 -10.48
N ARG A 99 16.73 9.37 -11.31
CA ARG A 99 17.65 8.28 -10.98
C ARG A 99 18.95 8.78 -10.35
N GLU A 100 19.67 9.67 -11.04
CA GLU A 100 20.95 10.21 -10.57
C GLU A 100 20.87 11.00 -9.25
N ARG A 101 19.67 11.47 -8.88
CA ARG A 101 19.44 12.23 -7.65
C ARG A 101 19.06 11.34 -6.45
N MET A 102 18.87 10.04 -6.65
CA MET A 102 18.46 9.10 -5.59
C MET A 102 19.45 9.04 -4.42
N GLY A 103 20.74 9.33 -4.64
CA GLY A 103 21.73 9.44 -3.55
C GLY A 103 21.48 10.57 -2.54
N SER A 104 20.57 11.50 -2.85
CA SER A 104 20.16 12.61 -1.97
C SER A 104 18.81 12.39 -1.27
N LEU A 105 18.22 11.20 -1.43
CA LEU A 105 16.90 10.87 -0.87
C LEU A 105 16.85 11.10 0.65
N ARG A 106 15.81 11.81 1.11
CA ARG A 106 15.55 12.18 2.51
C ARG A 106 16.61 13.08 3.16
N GLN A 107 17.50 13.66 2.36
CA GLN A 107 18.50 14.60 2.86
C GLN A 107 18.00 16.04 2.68
N LYS A 108 18.56 16.95 3.49
CA LYS A 108 18.30 18.38 3.34
C LYS A 108 18.65 18.81 1.90
N ASP A 109 17.76 19.55 1.26
CA ASP A 109 17.89 20.03 -0.12
C ASP A 109 17.95 18.91 -1.20
N GLY A 110 17.76 17.65 -0.81
CA GLY A 110 17.72 16.47 -1.68
C GLY A 110 16.30 16.08 -2.11
N LEU A 111 16.16 14.85 -2.63
CA LEU A 111 14.85 14.31 -2.99
C LEU A 111 14.00 14.03 -1.75
N ALA A 112 12.71 14.37 -1.83
CA ALA A 112 11.74 14.05 -0.81
C ALA A 112 11.49 12.54 -0.72
N ALA A 113 11.10 12.09 0.48
CA ALA A 113 10.73 10.69 0.73
C ALA A 113 9.49 10.24 -0.06
N PHE A 114 8.66 11.18 -0.48
CA PHE A 114 7.38 10.94 -1.11
C PHE A 114 7.25 11.81 -2.37
N PRO A 115 6.32 11.51 -3.29
CA PRO A 115 5.98 12.41 -4.38
C PRO A 115 5.65 13.82 -3.87
N ARG A 116 6.30 14.81 -4.47
CA ARG A 116 6.16 16.23 -4.13
C ARG A 116 6.02 17.02 -5.43
N ARG A 117 4.89 17.72 -5.59
CA ARG A 117 4.55 18.46 -6.83
C ARG A 117 5.63 19.43 -7.31
N SER A 118 6.33 20.08 -6.38
CA SER A 118 7.41 21.01 -6.72
C SER A 118 8.73 20.33 -7.08
N GLU A 119 8.86 19.02 -6.87
CA GLU A 119 10.06 18.24 -7.18
C GLU A 119 10.05 17.71 -8.62
N SER A 120 8.87 17.37 -9.15
CA SER A 120 8.70 16.80 -10.49
C SER A 120 7.28 16.98 -11.01
N GLU A 121 7.14 17.20 -12.32
CA GLU A 121 5.83 17.23 -13.01
C GLU A 121 5.11 15.86 -12.97
N TYR A 122 5.86 14.77 -12.78
CA TYR A 122 5.34 13.43 -12.64
C TYR A 122 4.72 13.17 -11.25
N ASP A 123 5.06 13.99 -10.25
CA ASP A 123 4.48 13.93 -8.90
C ASP A 123 3.18 14.75 -8.86
N THR A 124 2.14 14.23 -9.51
CA THR A 124 0.93 15.01 -9.83
C THR A 124 0.12 15.47 -8.61
N PHE A 125 0.28 14.77 -7.48
CA PHE A 125 -0.27 15.14 -6.19
C PHE A 125 0.77 14.95 -5.08
N GLY A 126 0.75 15.82 -4.07
CA GLY A 126 1.65 15.71 -2.92
C GLY A 126 1.06 14.78 -1.87
N VAL A 127 1.86 13.87 -1.33
CA VAL A 127 1.39 12.82 -0.42
C VAL A 127 2.33 12.63 0.78
N GLY A 128 1.81 11.96 1.80
CA GLY A 128 2.53 11.58 3.01
C GLY A 128 1.57 10.88 3.97
N HIS A 129 0.42 11.50 4.24
CA HIS A 129 -0.72 10.80 4.83
C HIS A 129 -1.35 9.84 3.82
N SER A 130 -1.92 8.74 4.32
CA SER A 130 -2.57 7.72 3.51
C SER A 130 -3.97 8.14 3.05
N SER A 131 -4.52 7.34 2.14
CA SER A 131 -5.93 7.29 1.77
C SER A 131 -6.44 8.55 1.06
N THR A 132 -5.53 9.38 0.55
CA THR A 132 -5.84 10.62 -0.17
C THR A 132 -5.91 10.42 -1.68
N SER A 133 -5.30 9.35 -2.20
CA SER A 133 -5.08 9.18 -3.65
C SER A 133 -6.36 9.10 -4.46
N ILE A 134 -7.37 8.36 -3.99
CA ILE A 134 -8.66 8.20 -4.71
C ILE A 134 -9.38 9.53 -4.79
N SER A 135 -9.48 10.27 -3.68
CA SER A 135 -10.07 11.62 -3.64
C SER A 135 -9.35 12.59 -4.58
N ALA A 136 -8.00 12.58 -4.55
CA ALA A 136 -7.20 13.44 -5.41
C ALA A 136 -7.38 13.10 -6.90
N ALA A 137 -7.30 11.83 -7.27
CA ALA A 137 -7.49 11.38 -8.64
C ALA A 137 -8.92 11.63 -9.14
N LEU A 138 -9.93 11.46 -8.28
CA LEU A 138 -11.32 11.81 -8.57
C LEU A 138 -11.46 13.30 -8.91
N GLY A 139 -10.90 14.18 -8.09
CA GLY A 139 -10.88 15.62 -8.36
C GLY A 139 -10.19 15.96 -9.69
N MET A 140 -9.07 15.30 -10.00
CA MET A 140 -8.38 15.45 -11.29
C MET A 140 -9.22 14.97 -12.47
N ALA A 141 -9.93 13.84 -12.34
CA ALA A 141 -10.82 13.31 -13.39
C ALA A 141 -12.01 14.24 -13.65
N ILE A 142 -12.64 14.78 -12.59
CA ILE A 142 -13.73 15.74 -12.70
C ILE A 142 -13.23 17.01 -13.40
N ALA A 143 -12.07 17.55 -13.00
CA ALA A 143 -11.48 18.73 -13.61
C ALA A 143 -11.15 18.52 -15.10
N ALA A 144 -10.58 17.36 -15.46
CA ALA A 144 -10.30 17.00 -16.85
C ALA A 144 -11.58 17.00 -17.69
N ARG A 145 -12.65 16.37 -17.19
CA ARG A 145 -13.97 16.36 -17.85
C ARG A 145 -14.52 17.77 -18.06
N LEU A 146 -14.48 18.62 -17.05
CA LEU A 146 -14.96 20.01 -17.14
C LEU A 146 -14.18 20.85 -18.15
N GLN A 147 -12.92 20.49 -18.42
CA GLN A 147 -12.06 21.14 -19.41
C GLN A 147 -12.15 20.51 -20.81
N GLY A 148 -13.00 19.49 -21.00
CA GLY A 148 -13.07 18.73 -22.25
C GLY A 148 -11.82 17.89 -22.56
N SER A 149 -10.97 17.66 -21.55
CA SER A 149 -9.76 16.85 -21.67
C SER A 149 -10.08 15.35 -21.52
N LYS A 150 -9.44 14.51 -22.35
CA LYS A 150 -9.53 13.04 -22.29
C LYS A 150 -8.46 12.40 -21.40
N ARG A 151 -7.66 13.23 -20.73
CA ARG A 151 -6.60 12.81 -19.81
C ARG A 151 -7.10 11.79 -18.79
N LYS A 152 -6.31 10.76 -18.53
CA LYS A 152 -6.62 9.73 -17.54
C LYS A 152 -6.12 10.13 -16.16
N ALA A 153 -6.84 9.71 -15.12
CA ALA A 153 -6.44 9.83 -13.73
C ALA A 153 -6.38 8.44 -13.09
N VAL A 154 -5.24 8.12 -12.49
CA VAL A 154 -4.94 6.81 -11.91
C VAL A 154 -4.51 7.01 -10.45
N ALA A 155 -5.23 6.39 -9.51
CA ALA A 155 -4.83 6.30 -8.11
C ALA A 155 -4.23 4.92 -7.84
N VAL A 156 -3.02 4.86 -7.28
CA VAL A 156 -2.39 3.62 -6.81
C VAL A 156 -2.44 3.61 -5.28
N ILE A 157 -3.24 2.71 -4.72
CA ILE A 157 -3.51 2.64 -3.28
C ILE A 157 -3.16 1.27 -2.71
N GLY A 158 -2.57 1.23 -1.52
CA GLY A 158 -2.36 -0.03 -0.80
C GLY A 158 -3.64 -0.52 -0.12
N ASP A 159 -3.76 -1.82 0.07
CA ASP A 159 -4.84 -2.47 0.85
C ASP A 159 -4.97 -1.90 2.27
N GLY A 160 -3.86 -1.59 2.94
CA GLY A 160 -3.88 -0.90 4.24
C GLY A 160 -4.53 0.50 4.18
N ALA A 161 -4.16 1.30 3.19
CA ALA A 161 -4.71 2.66 2.99
C ALA A 161 -6.17 2.64 2.52
N LEU A 162 -6.64 1.53 1.93
CA LEU A 162 -8.04 1.40 1.54
C LEU A 162 -8.99 1.33 2.76
N THR A 163 -8.47 1.02 3.96
CA THR A 163 -9.27 0.90 5.18
C THR A 163 -9.81 2.22 5.72
N ALA A 164 -9.23 3.36 5.33
CA ALA A 164 -9.64 4.65 5.86
C ALA A 164 -10.97 5.15 5.28
N GLY A 165 -11.73 5.89 6.10
CA GLY A 165 -13.03 6.46 5.70
C GLY A 165 -12.96 7.29 4.42
N MET A 166 -11.94 8.15 4.28
CA MET A 166 -11.77 9.02 3.10
C MET A 166 -11.62 8.24 1.78
N ALA A 167 -11.03 7.03 1.81
CA ALA A 167 -10.94 6.20 0.62
C ALA A 167 -12.34 5.71 0.20
N PHE A 168 -13.16 5.28 1.15
CA PHE A 168 -14.54 4.84 0.90
C PHE A 168 -15.47 5.98 0.49
N GLU A 169 -15.34 7.15 1.12
CA GLU A 169 -16.06 8.36 0.73
C GLU A 169 -15.82 8.68 -0.76
N ALA A 170 -14.55 8.61 -1.19
CA ALA A 170 -14.17 8.83 -2.58
C ALA A 170 -14.66 7.73 -3.52
N LEU A 171 -14.57 6.45 -3.12
CA LEU A 171 -15.09 5.33 -3.90
C LEU A 171 -16.61 5.45 -4.14
N ASN A 172 -17.35 5.83 -3.11
CA ASN A 172 -18.79 6.04 -3.18
C ASN A 172 -19.14 7.21 -4.11
N HIS A 173 -18.42 8.33 -4.00
CA HIS A 173 -18.67 9.52 -4.82
C HIS A 173 -18.30 9.34 -6.30
N ALA A 174 -17.21 8.62 -6.60
CA ALA A 174 -16.73 8.45 -7.98
C ALA A 174 -17.77 7.78 -8.91
N SER A 175 -18.55 6.86 -8.36
CA SER A 175 -19.62 6.16 -9.08
C SER A 175 -20.79 7.10 -9.40
N ASP A 176 -21.25 7.87 -8.42
CA ASP A 176 -22.33 8.86 -8.58
C ASP A 176 -22.01 9.87 -9.70
N VAL A 177 -20.78 10.39 -9.71
CA VAL A 177 -20.35 11.34 -10.74
C VAL A 177 -19.85 10.70 -12.02
N LYS A 178 -19.89 9.36 -12.14
CA LYS A 178 -19.41 8.58 -13.30
C LYS A 178 -17.99 8.99 -13.71
N ALA A 179 -17.08 9.08 -12.74
CA ALA A 179 -15.72 9.55 -12.96
C ALA A 179 -14.97 8.61 -13.91
N ASN A 180 -14.35 9.16 -14.96
CA ASN A 180 -13.48 8.41 -15.86
C ASN A 180 -12.08 8.29 -15.23
N MET A 181 -11.91 7.31 -14.35
CA MET A 181 -10.69 7.13 -13.56
C MET A 181 -10.40 5.65 -13.29
N LEU A 182 -9.14 5.36 -12.97
CA LEU A 182 -8.68 4.04 -12.56
C LEU A 182 -8.18 4.09 -11.11
N VAL A 183 -8.67 3.16 -10.29
CA VAL A 183 -8.05 2.81 -9.02
C VAL A 183 -7.29 1.51 -9.20
N VAL A 184 -6.00 1.50 -8.90
CA VAL A 184 -5.17 0.30 -8.80
C VAL A 184 -4.96 -0.01 -7.32
N LEU A 185 -5.58 -1.07 -6.85
CA LEU A 185 -5.34 -1.63 -5.53
C LEU A 185 -4.08 -2.50 -5.58
N ASN A 186 -3.06 -2.10 -4.83
CA ASN A 186 -1.86 -2.88 -4.56
C ASN A 186 -2.05 -3.66 -3.26
N ASP A 187 -2.53 -4.90 -3.35
CA ASP A 187 -2.76 -5.80 -2.23
C ASP A 187 -1.52 -6.66 -1.97
N ASN A 188 -0.92 -6.51 -0.79
CA ASN A 188 0.19 -7.36 -0.33
C ASN A 188 -0.04 -7.89 1.09
N ASP A 189 -1.29 -7.85 1.57
CA ASP A 189 -1.74 -8.28 2.90
C ASP A 189 -1.06 -7.53 4.08
N MET A 190 -0.45 -6.37 3.83
CA MET A 190 0.37 -5.63 4.80
C MET A 190 0.14 -4.11 4.79
N SER A 191 0.12 -3.51 5.98
CA SER A 191 0.39 -2.09 6.21
C SER A 191 1.87 -1.92 6.62
N ILE A 192 2.14 -1.39 7.82
CA ILE A 192 3.43 -1.58 8.50
C ILE A 192 3.43 -2.99 9.09
N SER A 193 2.47 -3.28 9.98
CA SER A 193 2.11 -4.61 10.46
C SER A 193 1.11 -5.28 9.50
N LYS A 194 0.69 -6.52 9.81
CA LYS A 194 -0.37 -7.21 9.06
C LYS A 194 -1.67 -6.40 9.08
N ASN A 195 -2.39 -6.40 7.96
CA ASN A 195 -3.67 -5.70 7.89
C ASN A 195 -4.72 -6.32 8.80
N VAL A 196 -5.60 -5.48 9.33
CA VAL A 196 -6.70 -5.86 10.23
C VAL A 196 -8.04 -5.37 9.69
N GLY A 197 -9.12 -6.05 10.09
CA GLY A 197 -10.49 -5.63 9.78
C GLY A 197 -11.21 -6.50 8.75
N GLY A 198 -12.51 -6.23 8.60
CA GLY A 198 -13.39 -6.99 7.71
C GLY A 198 -13.03 -6.88 6.23
N LEU A 199 -12.52 -5.73 5.80
CA LEU A 199 -12.10 -5.50 4.42
C LEU A 199 -10.90 -6.37 4.03
N SER A 200 -9.88 -6.47 4.89
CA SER A 200 -8.72 -7.32 4.65
C SER A 200 -9.12 -8.80 4.56
N ASN A 201 -9.99 -9.25 5.46
CA ASN A 201 -10.58 -10.61 5.39
C ASN A 201 -11.36 -10.84 4.08
N TYR A 202 -12.07 -9.81 3.61
CA TYR A 202 -12.81 -9.87 2.34
C TYR A 202 -11.87 -10.00 1.14
N LEU A 203 -10.83 -9.16 1.05
CA LEU A 203 -9.82 -9.23 -0.01
C LEU A 203 -9.09 -10.59 -0.03
N ALA A 204 -8.69 -11.09 1.15
CA ALA A 204 -8.09 -12.42 1.28
C ALA A 204 -9.01 -13.56 0.80
N LYS A 205 -10.34 -13.45 1.03
CA LYS A 205 -11.34 -14.39 0.48
C LYS A 205 -11.41 -14.32 -1.04
N ILE A 206 -11.33 -13.13 -1.64
CA ILE A 206 -11.28 -13.00 -3.10
C ILE A 206 -10.06 -13.73 -3.66
N ILE A 207 -8.88 -13.51 -3.07
CA ILE A 207 -7.63 -14.15 -3.51
C ILE A 207 -7.69 -15.68 -3.40
N SER A 208 -8.16 -16.19 -2.26
CA SER A 208 -8.31 -17.64 -2.02
C SER A 208 -9.37 -18.31 -2.91
N SER A 209 -10.47 -17.61 -3.23
CA SER A 209 -11.53 -18.16 -4.09
C SER A 209 -11.10 -18.34 -5.55
N ARG A 210 -10.29 -17.41 -6.09
CA ARG A 210 -9.71 -17.54 -7.44
C ARG A 210 -8.64 -18.62 -7.53
N THR A 211 -7.75 -18.71 -6.53
CA THR A 211 -6.75 -19.80 -6.47
C THR A 211 -7.40 -21.18 -6.36
N TYR A 212 -8.50 -21.30 -5.60
CA TYR A 212 -9.30 -22.52 -5.58
C TYR A 212 -9.92 -22.84 -6.95
N SER A 213 -10.44 -21.82 -7.64
CA SER A 213 -11.05 -21.97 -8.97
C SER A 213 -10.04 -22.38 -10.04
N SER A 214 -8.83 -21.79 -10.05
CA SER A 214 -7.76 -22.15 -11.01
C SER A 214 -7.19 -23.56 -10.75
N MET A 215 -7.05 -23.97 -9.49
CA MET A 215 -6.72 -25.36 -9.13
C MET A 215 -7.80 -26.35 -9.59
N ARG A 216 -9.08 -25.97 -9.51
CA ARG A 216 -10.20 -26.80 -9.98
C ARG A 216 -10.22 -26.96 -11.50
N GLU A 217 -9.93 -25.90 -12.26
CA GLU A 217 -9.81 -25.99 -13.72
C GLU A 217 -8.62 -26.85 -14.18
N GLY A 218 -7.48 -26.73 -13.49
CA GLY A 218 -6.32 -27.61 -13.72
C GLY A 218 -6.68 -29.08 -13.49
N SER A 219 -7.47 -29.35 -12.44
CA SER A 219 -7.95 -30.69 -12.09
C SER A 219 -8.98 -31.24 -13.08
N LYS A 220 -9.85 -30.39 -13.65
CA LYS A 220 -10.80 -30.79 -14.71
C LYS A 220 -10.10 -31.31 -15.97
N LYS A 221 -8.98 -30.70 -16.38
CA LYS A 221 -8.16 -31.15 -17.52
C LYS A 221 -7.50 -32.52 -17.29
N ILE A 222 -7.26 -32.88 -16.03
CA ILE A 222 -6.67 -34.18 -15.64
C ILE A 222 -7.77 -35.23 -15.51
N LEU A 223 -8.89 -34.91 -14.85
CA LEU A 223 -10.03 -35.81 -14.68
C LEU A 223 -10.74 -36.15 -16.01
N SER A 224 -10.71 -35.25 -17.01
CA SER A 224 -11.32 -35.51 -18.32
C SER A 224 -10.67 -36.65 -19.11
N ARG A 225 -9.57 -37.23 -18.60
CA ARG A 225 -8.88 -38.40 -19.19
C ARG A 225 -9.29 -39.74 -18.57
N LEU A 226 -10.17 -39.75 -17.56
CA LEU A 226 -10.64 -40.95 -16.88
C LEU A 226 -12.07 -41.34 -17.31
N PRO A 227 -12.36 -42.61 -17.64
CA PRO A 227 -13.72 -43.07 -17.91
C PRO A 227 -14.61 -42.89 -16.67
N GLY A 228 -15.76 -42.21 -16.82
CA GLY A 228 -16.73 -41.97 -15.72
C GLY A 228 -16.68 -40.58 -15.06
N ALA A 229 -15.72 -39.72 -15.43
CA ALA A 229 -15.59 -38.37 -14.85
C ALA A 229 -16.73 -37.39 -15.24
N TRP A 230 -17.45 -37.68 -16.33
CA TRP A 230 -18.50 -36.80 -16.88
C TRP A 230 -19.71 -36.63 -15.95
N GLU A 231 -20.13 -37.68 -15.24
CA GLU A 231 -21.26 -37.57 -14.30
C GLU A 231 -20.90 -36.80 -13.03
N ILE A 232 -19.67 -36.95 -12.55
CA ILE A 232 -19.15 -36.20 -11.40
C ILE A 232 -19.02 -34.72 -11.78
N ALA A 233 -18.49 -34.42 -12.96
CA ALA A 233 -18.40 -33.06 -13.48
C ALA A 233 -19.77 -32.38 -13.59
N ARG A 234 -20.78 -33.09 -14.10
CA ARG A 234 -22.15 -32.57 -14.24
C ARG A 234 -22.82 -32.26 -12.89
N LYS A 235 -22.68 -33.16 -11.89
CA LYS A 235 -23.22 -32.93 -10.54
C LYS A 235 -22.55 -31.75 -9.80
N VAL A 236 -21.25 -31.55 -10.03
CA VAL A 236 -20.50 -30.40 -9.48
C VAL A 236 -20.86 -29.10 -10.20
N GLU A 237 -21.11 -29.16 -11.50
CA GLU A 237 -21.54 -28.01 -12.31
C GLU A 237 -22.97 -27.57 -11.96
N GLU A 238 -23.89 -28.51 -11.71
CA GLU A 238 -25.26 -28.21 -11.25
C GLU A 238 -25.27 -27.58 -9.84
N HIS A 239 -24.36 -27.97 -8.94
CA HIS A 239 -24.19 -27.29 -7.64
C HIS A 239 -23.54 -25.89 -7.75
N ALA A 240 -22.74 -25.65 -8.81
CA ALA A 240 -22.12 -24.35 -9.06
C ALA A 240 -23.11 -23.34 -9.67
N LYS A 241 -24.12 -23.80 -10.44
CA LYS A 241 -25.16 -22.93 -11.03
C LYS A 241 -26.07 -22.26 -9.98
N GLY A 242 -26.08 -22.74 -8.74
CA GLY A 242 -26.74 -22.09 -7.61
C GLY A 242 -25.96 -20.92 -6.98
N MET A 243 -24.69 -20.72 -7.38
CA MET A 243 -23.88 -19.55 -7.02
C MET A 243 -24.00 -18.49 -8.12
N LEU A 244 -25.14 -17.78 -8.17
CA LEU A 244 -25.13 -16.42 -8.69
C LEU A 244 -24.11 -15.66 -7.82
N VAL A 245 -22.93 -15.35 -8.38
CA VAL A 245 -21.88 -14.61 -7.68
C VAL A 245 -22.45 -13.24 -7.35
N PRO A 246 -22.71 -12.90 -6.07
CA PRO A 246 -23.00 -11.51 -5.71
C PRO A 246 -21.81 -10.68 -6.19
N GLY A 247 -22.07 -9.49 -6.76
CA GLY A 247 -20.99 -8.59 -7.16
C GLY A 247 -20.01 -8.39 -6.01
N THR A 248 -18.74 -8.18 -6.35
CA THR A 248 -17.77 -7.70 -5.37
C THR A 248 -18.29 -6.42 -4.71
N LEU A 249 -17.81 -6.10 -3.50
CA LEU A 249 -18.13 -4.85 -2.81
C LEU A 249 -17.96 -3.64 -3.74
N PHE A 250 -16.91 -3.66 -4.56
CA PHE A 250 -16.61 -2.58 -5.50
C PHE A 250 -17.60 -2.52 -6.66
N GLU A 251 -18.05 -3.67 -7.19
CA GLU A 251 -19.10 -3.72 -8.21
C GLU A 251 -20.44 -3.20 -7.67
N GLU A 252 -20.78 -3.52 -6.42
CA GLU A 252 -21.98 -2.98 -5.77
C GLU A 252 -21.88 -1.47 -5.51
N LEU A 253 -20.66 -0.93 -5.35
CA LEU A 253 -20.39 0.51 -5.34
C LEU A 253 -20.38 1.13 -6.75
N GLY A 254 -20.63 0.34 -7.80
CA GLY A 254 -20.71 0.78 -9.19
C GLY A 254 -19.37 0.90 -9.92
N TRP A 255 -18.33 0.22 -9.45
CA TRP A 255 -17.03 0.13 -10.12
C TRP A 255 -16.96 -1.07 -11.06
N ASN A 256 -16.32 -0.91 -12.21
CA ASN A 256 -15.91 -2.05 -13.02
C ASN A 256 -14.66 -2.70 -12.42
N TYR A 257 -14.83 -3.87 -11.81
CA TYR A 257 -13.77 -4.55 -11.07
C TYR A 257 -13.04 -5.60 -11.93
N VAL A 258 -11.72 -5.48 -12.01
CA VAL A 258 -10.83 -6.41 -12.70
C VAL A 258 -9.79 -6.94 -11.72
N GLY A 259 -9.64 -8.27 -11.64
CA GLY A 259 -8.63 -8.93 -10.81
C GLY A 259 -9.23 -9.83 -9.71
N PRO A 260 -8.43 -10.31 -8.75
CA PRO A 260 -7.00 -10.07 -8.61
C PRO A 260 -6.17 -10.66 -9.76
N ILE A 261 -5.10 -9.98 -10.14
CA ILE A 261 -4.04 -10.45 -11.04
C ILE A 261 -2.66 -10.40 -10.35
N ASP A 262 -1.70 -11.18 -10.84
CA ASP A 262 -0.32 -11.16 -10.31
C ASP A 262 0.38 -9.84 -10.69
N GLY A 263 0.78 -9.08 -9.67
CA GLY A 263 1.49 -7.81 -9.81
C GLY A 263 2.97 -7.93 -10.17
N HIS A 264 3.48 -9.15 -10.32
CA HIS A 264 4.83 -9.42 -10.80
C HIS A 264 4.85 -10.13 -12.16
N ASP A 265 3.69 -10.36 -12.76
CA ASP A 265 3.55 -10.80 -14.14
C ASP A 265 3.39 -9.57 -15.04
N LEU A 266 4.53 -9.07 -15.52
CA LEU A 266 4.60 -7.83 -16.30
C LEU A 266 3.82 -7.93 -17.64
N PRO A 267 3.90 -9.02 -18.43
CA PRO A 267 3.03 -9.22 -19.58
C PRO A 267 1.53 -9.13 -19.25
N THR A 268 1.08 -9.78 -18.18
CA THR A 268 -0.34 -9.73 -17.76
C THR A 268 -0.76 -8.33 -17.32
N LEU A 269 0.09 -7.61 -16.58
CA LEU A 269 -0.14 -6.22 -16.19
C LEU A 269 -0.29 -5.30 -17.40
N ILE A 270 0.65 -5.38 -18.35
CA ILE A 270 0.65 -4.56 -19.58
C ILE A 270 -0.62 -4.82 -20.39
N ALA A 271 -0.97 -6.09 -20.63
CA ALA A 271 -2.17 -6.45 -21.38
C ALA A 271 -3.45 -5.95 -20.69
N THR A 272 -3.53 -6.11 -19.36
CA THR A 272 -4.70 -5.69 -18.58
C THR A 272 -4.85 -4.17 -18.57
N LEU A 273 -3.79 -3.44 -18.23
CA LEU A 273 -3.79 -1.97 -18.19
C LEU A 273 -4.06 -1.36 -19.56
N ARG A 274 -3.52 -1.95 -20.64
CA ARG A 274 -3.80 -1.53 -22.02
C ARG A 274 -5.29 -1.61 -22.34
N ASN A 275 -5.93 -2.74 -22.01
CA ASN A 275 -7.36 -2.91 -22.23
C ASN A 275 -8.19 -1.93 -21.38
N MET A 276 -7.79 -1.70 -20.12
CA MET A 276 -8.51 -0.82 -19.21
C MET A 276 -8.34 0.66 -19.54
N ARG A 277 -7.21 1.07 -20.14
CA ARG A 277 -6.92 2.47 -20.48
C ARG A 277 -8.02 3.08 -21.35
N ASP A 278 -8.56 2.32 -22.29
CA ASP A 278 -9.55 2.81 -23.24
C ASP A 278 -11.00 2.70 -22.73
N LEU A 279 -11.21 2.08 -21.57
CA LEU A 279 -12.52 2.05 -20.92
C LEU A 279 -12.89 3.43 -20.35
N GLU A 280 -14.18 3.67 -20.26
CA GLU A 280 -14.77 4.87 -19.65
C GLU A 280 -15.41 4.54 -18.30
N GLY A 281 -15.61 5.57 -17.48
CA GLY A 281 -16.21 5.44 -16.16
C GLY A 281 -15.27 4.88 -15.08
N PRO A 282 -15.81 4.52 -13.90
CA PRO A 282 -15.02 4.12 -12.75
C PRO A 282 -14.46 2.70 -12.92
N GLN A 283 -13.13 2.59 -13.01
CA GLN A 283 -12.40 1.33 -13.19
C GLN A 283 -11.62 0.97 -11.93
N PHE A 284 -11.64 -0.30 -11.53
CA PHE A 284 -10.93 -0.80 -10.36
C PHE A 284 -10.10 -2.03 -10.74
N LEU A 285 -8.78 -1.94 -10.60
CA LEU A 285 -7.85 -3.04 -10.84
C LEU A 285 -7.27 -3.54 -9.52
N HIS A 286 -7.51 -4.79 -9.18
CA HIS A 286 -6.90 -5.45 -8.03
C HIS A 286 -5.63 -6.19 -8.48
N VAL A 287 -4.48 -5.73 -7.98
CA VAL A 287 -3.16 -6.31 -8.21
C VAL A 287 -2.63 -6.90 -6.91
N VAL A 288 -2.21 -8.16 -6.94
CA VAL A 288 -1.60 -8.84 -5.78
C VAL A 288 -0.08 -8.78 -5.92
N THR A 289 0.61 -8.20 -4.94
CA THR A 289 2.07 -8.10 -4.90
C THR A 289 2.66 -8.75 -3.65
N LYS A 290 3.98 -8.87 -3.63
CA LYS A 290 4.75 -9.27 -2.45
C LYS A 290 5.63 -8.12 -2.00
N LYS A 291 5.43 -7.65 -0.76
CA LYS A 291 6.31 -6.64 -0.15
C LYS A 291 7.75 -7.17 -0.12
N GLY A 292 8.71 -6.38 -0.60
CA GLY A 292 10.11 -6.79 -0.72
C GLY A 292 10.45 -7.66 -1.93
N LYS A 293 9.55 -7.82 -2.91
CA LYS A 293 9.73 -8.73 -4.05
C LYS A 293 11.11 -8.62 -4.71
N GLY A 294 11.74 -9.78 -4.88
CA GLY A 294 13.02 -9.96 -5.54
C GLY A 294 14.21 -9.66 -4.63
N PHE A 295 13.99 -9.41 -3.33
CA PHE A 295 15.07 -9.37 -2.33
C PHE A 295 14.74 -10.30 -1.17
N ALA A 296 15.41 -11.46 -1.12
CA ALA A 296 15.07 -12.54 -0.20
C ALA A 296 14.97 -12.11 1.28
N PRO A 297 15.86 -11.26 1.82
CA PRO A 297 15.73 -10.78 3.20
C PRO A 297 14.45 -9.96 3.46
N ALA A 298 14.06 -9.08 2.52
CA ALA A 298 12.84 -8.28 2.69
C ALA A 298 11.55 -9.08 2.47
N GLU A 299 11.60 -10.12 1.63
CA GLU A 299 10.49 -11.06 1.49
C GLU A 299 10.26 -11.91 2.74
N ALA A 300 11.32 -12.21 3.50
CA ALA A 300 11.26 -13.00 4.72
C ALA A 300 10.86 -12.15 5.94
N ASP A 301 11.30 -10.90 6.00
CA ASP A 301 10.97 -9.95 7.08
C ASP A 301 10.42 -8.62 6.51
N PRO A 302 9.17 -8.58 6.05
CA PRO A 302 8.56 -7.39 5.46
C PRO A 302 8.34 -6.24 6.45
N ILE A 303 8.38 -6.52 7.77
CA ILE A 303 8.25 -5.51 8.82
C ILE A 303 9.61 -4.85 9.05
N GLY A 304 10.66 -5.63 9.33
CA GLY A 304 12.01 -5.12 9.53
C GLY A 304 12.59 -4.40 8.31
N TYR A 305 12.20 -4.84 7.11
CA TYR A 305 12.56 -4.18 5.85
C TYR A 305 11.52 -3.18 5.33
N HIS A 306 10.53 -2.76 6.14
CA HIS A 306 9.64 -1.66 5.76
C HIS A 306 10.43 -0.38 5.48
N ALA A 307 11.38 -0.06 6.37
CA ALA A 307 12.38 0.97 6.17
C ALA A 307 13.75 0.51 6.67
N ILE A 308 14.80 0.75 5.89
CA ILE A 308 16.17 0.40 6.27
C ILE A 308 16.99 1.64 6.61
N THR A 309 18.01 1.47 7.44
CA THR A 309 19.08 2.44 7.61
C THR A 309 20.11 2.30 6.48
N LYS A 310 20.86 3.38 6.23
CA LYS A 310 22.02 3.35 5.33
C LYS A 310 22.98 2.23 5.71
N LEU A 311 23.57 1.56 4.72
CA LEU A 311 24.63 0.58 4.93
C LEU A 311 25.86 1.22 5.59
N GLU A 312 26.34 0.59 6.65
CA GLU A 312 27.61 0.97 7.27
C GLU A 312 28.79 0.70 6.32
N PRO A 313 29.80 1.59 6.26
CA PRO A 313 31.06 1.33 5.57
C PRO A 313 31.71 0.03 6.06
N ILE A 314 32.31 -0.75 5.15
CA ILE A 314 32.94 -2.06 5.45
C ILE A 314 33.99 -1.94 6.58
N ASN A 315 34.65 -0.78 6.68
CA ASN A 315 35.69 -0.48 7.67
C ASN A 315 35.35 0.75 8.51
N ALA A 316 34.06 0.98 8.81
CA ALA A 316 33.69 2.10 9.68
C ALA A 316 34.41 1.96 11.03
N PRO A 317 35.19 2.96 11.48
CA PRO A 317 35.70 2.93 12.85
C PRO A 317 34.50 2.84 13.78
N VAL A 318 34.49 1.85 14.67
CA VAL A 318 33.45 1.68 15.69
C VAL A 318 33.55 2.85 16.64
N ALA A 319 32.91 3.96 16.31
CA ALA A 319 32.71 5.04 17.24
C ALA A 319 31.87 4.47 18.40
N PRO A 320 32.30 4.63 19.67
CA PRO A 320 31.48 4.21 20.79
C PRO A 320 30.15 4.94 20.68
N LYS A 321 29.07 4.19 20.41
CA LYS A 321 27.71 4.74 20.43
C LYS A 321 27.51 5.31 21.83
N GLN A 322 27.33 6.63 21.93
CA GLN A 322 26.91 7.21 23.20
C GLN A 322 25.62 6.49 23.63
N PRO A 323 25.52 6.08 24.90
CA PRO A 323 24.29 5.47 25.39
C PRO A 323 23.15 6.45 25.16
N SER A 324 22.25 6.11 24.25
CA SER A 324 21.02 6.87 24.04
C SER A 324 20.07 6.55 25.20
N GLY A 325 19.44 7.57 25.77
CA GLY A 325 18.34 7.38 26.70
C GLY A 325 17.18 6.58 26.08
N PRO A 326 16.19 6.15 26.88
CA PRO A 326 15.04 5.42 26.35
C PRO A 326 14.28 6.27 25.34
N LYS A 327 13.68 5.62 24.34
CA LYS A 327 12.76 6.28 23.42
C LYS A 327 11.48 6.66 24.15
N TYR A 328 10.84 7.77 23.77
CA TYR A 328 9.56 8.19 24.35
C TYR A 328 8.48 7.11 24.22
N SER A 329 8.35 6.50 23.02
CA SER A 329 7.45 5.37 22.81
C SER A 329 7.74 4.20 23.74
N GLY A 330 9.02 3.88 23.98
CA GLY A 330 9.45 2.86 24.96
C GLY A 330 8.98 3.12 26.40
N VAL A 331 9.09 4.37 26.84
CA VAL A 331 8.61 4.78 28.17
C VAL A 331 7.08 4.69 28.23
N PHE A 332 6.40 5.14 27.19
CA PHE A 332 4.94 5.07 27.08
C PHE A 332 4.42 3.62 27.07
N GLY A 333 4.98 2.74 26.25
CA GLY A 333 4.56 1.33 26.14
C GLY A 333 4.68 0.59 27.48
N GLN A 334 5.77 0.85 28.22
CA GLN A 334 5.94 0.33 29.57
C GLN A 334 4.88 0.87 30.53
N TRP A 335 4.68 2.20 30.56
CA TRP A 335 3.65 2.83 31.40
C TRP A 335 2.25 2.27 31.11
N LEU A 336 1.91 2.10 29.83
CA LEU A 336 0.62 1.59 29.40
C LEU A 336 0.38 0.18 29.97
N CYS A 337 1.39 -0.69 29.92
CA CYS A 337 1.31 -2.03 30.49
C CYS A 337 1.17 -2.02 32.02
N ASP A 338 1.90 -1.16 32.70
CA ASP A 338 1.87 -1.05 34.16
C ASP A 338 0.49 -0.54 34.63
N MET A 339 -0.06 0.46 33.92
CA MET A 339 -1.38 0.98 34.23
C MET A 339 -2.50 0.00 33.91
N ALA A 340 -2.37 -0.78 32.83
CA ALA A 340 -3.32 -1.84 32.51
C ALA A 340 -3.34 -2.94 33.57
N ALA A 341 -2.19 -3.26 34.19
CA ALA A 341 -2.13 -4.21 35.30
C ALA A 341 -2.83 -3.66 36.56
N ALA A 342 -2.80 -2.34 36.76
CA ALA A 342 -3.40 -1.68 37.92
C ALA A 342 -4.90 -1.37 37.77
N ASP A 343 -5.38 -1.06 36.56
CA ASP A 343 -6.78 -0.74 36.29
C ASP A 343 -7.36 -1.65 35.19
N PRO A 344 -8.31 -2.55 35.49
CA PRO A 344 -8.89 -3.45 34.50
C PRO A 344 -9.68 -2.71 33.41
N ARG A 345 -10.07 -1.45 33.63
CA ARG A 345 -10.83 -0.64 32.67
C ARG A 345 -9.98 -0.01 31.58
N LEU A 346 -8.65 0.01 31.76
CA LEU A 346 -7.76 0.63 30.78
C LEU A 346 -7.73 -0.19 29.50
N VAL A 347 -7.92 0.49 28.37
CA VAL A 347 -7.86 -0.10 27.02
C VAL A 347 -6.90 0.71 26.15
N GLY A 348 -6.12 0.03 25.31
CA GLY A 348 -5.20 0.65 24.36
C GLY A 348 -5.77 0.63 22.95
N ILE A 349 -5.78 1.78 22.29
CA ILE A 349 -6.30 1.95 20.93
C ILE A 349 -5.20 2.56 20.05
N THR A 350 -4.97 2.01 18.87
CA THR A 350 -4.03 2.58 17.89
C THR A 350 -4.56 2.49 16.47
N PRO A 351 -4.38 3.52 15.62
CA PRO A 351 -4.69 3.44 14.20
C PRO A 351 -3.49 2.89 13.40
N ALA A 352 -3.33 1.56 13.36
CA ALA A 352 -2.26 0.86 12.63
C ALA A 352 -0.80 1.21 13.01
N MET A 353 -0.57 1.78 14.20
CA MET A 353 0.76 2.23 14.65
C MET A 353 1.31 1.42 15.84
N LYS A 354 0.98 0.11 15.91
CA LYS A 354 1.39 -0.79 17.00
C LYS A 354 2.88 -0.75 17.31
N GLU A 355 3.73 -0.93 16.30
CA GLU A 355 5.19 -0.94 16.48
C GLU A 355 5.74 0.48 16.68
N GLY A 356 5.15 1.50 16.04
CA GLY A 356 5.60 2.89 16.14
C GLY A 356 5.42 3.46 17.54
N SER A 357 4.23 3.26 18.10
CA SER A 357 3.84 3.72 19.43
C SER A 357 4.13 2.69 20.55
N ASP A 358 4.93 1.66 20.25
CA ASP A 358 5.41 0.63 21.18
C ASP A 358 4.31 -0.10 21.99
N LEU A 359 3.22 -0.49 21.33
CA LEU A 359 2.13 -1.27 21.94
C LEU A 359 2.32 -2.79 21.84
N VAL A 360 3.47 -3.27 21.36
CA VAL A 360 3.71 -4.70 21.11
C VAL A 360 3.50 -5.53 22.38
N ALA A 361 4.19 -5.17 23.47
CA ALA A 361 4.06 -5.87 24.75
C ALA A 361 2.64 -5.75 25.35
N PHE A 362 1.97 -4.62 25.13
CA PHE A 362 0.60 -4.42 25.59
C PHE A 362 -0.37 -5.35 24.86
N ALA A 363 -0.26 -5.45 23.53
CA ALA A 363 -1.09 -6.32 22.71
C ALA A 363 -0.90 -7.80 23.07
N GLU A 364 0.31 -8.22 23.42
CA GLU A 364 0.61 -9.59 23.86
C GLU A 364 0.08 -9.89 25.27
N ARG A 365 0.23 -8.95 26.21
CA ARG A 365 -0.16 -9.14 27.62
C ARG A 365 -1.65 -8.93 27.87
N PHE A 366 -2.29 -8.05 27.10
CA PHE A 366 -3.68 -7.63 27.28
C PHE A 366 -4.46 -7.65 25.96
N PRO A 367 -4.52 -8.81 25.26
CA PRO A 367 -5.09 -8.89 23.92
C PRO A 367 -6.56 -8.47 23.83
N GLU A 368 -7.36 -8.74 24.87
CA GLU A 368 -8.78 -8.35 24.92
C GLU A 368 -9.00 -6.85 25.15
N ARG A 369 -7.94 -6.11 25.50
CA ARG A 369 -7.97 -4.67 25.79
C ARG A 369 -7.15 -3.85 24.80
N TYR A 370 -6.67 -4.49 23.73
CA TYR A 370 -5.92 -3.87 22.64
C TYR A 370 -6.78 -3.81 21.39
N PHE A 371 -6.90 -2.62 20.81
CA PHE A 371 -7.70 -2.39 19.60
C PHE A 371 -6.85 -1.68 18.54
N ASP A 372 -6.63 -2.37 17.42
CA ASP A 372 -6.08 -1.79 16.21
C ASP A 372 -7.23 -1.48 15.24
N VAL A 373 -7.44 -0.21 14.95
CA VAL A 373 -8.55 0.25 14.10
C VAL A 373 -8.16 0.40 12.63
N ALA A 374 -7.03 -0.18 12.22
CA ALA A 374 -6.40 0.05 10.92
C ALA A 374 -6.11 1.55 10.72
N ILE A 375 -6.00 2.03 9.47
CA ILE A 375 -5.68 3.43 9.20
C ILE A 375 -6.96 4.28 9.26
N ALA A 376 -7.53 4.43 10.45
CA ALA A 376 -8.79 5.12 10.67
C ALA A 376 -8.74 5.98 11.94
N GLU A 377 -8.01 7.09 11.91
CA GLU A 377 -7.80 7.96 13.06
C GLU A 377 -9.12 8.55 13.59
N GLN A 378 -10.03 8.99 12.71
CA GLN A 378 -11.35 9.47 13.13
C GLN A 378 -12.09 8.38 13.93
N HIS A 379 -12.09 7.16 13.40
CA HIS A 379 -12.72 6.03 14.08
C HIS A 379 -12.05 5.72 15.42
N ALA A 380 -10.71 5.78 15.51
CA ALA A 380 -9.98 5.56 16.76
C ALA A 380 -10.47 6.47 17.88
N VAL A 381 -10.66 7.75 17.57
CA VAL A 381 -11.07 8.77 18.55
C VAL A 381 -12.54 8.62 18.93
N THR A 382 -13.45 8.46 17.98
CA THR A 382 -14.87 8.25 18.30
C THR A 382 -15.13 6.90 18.99
N LEU A 383 -14.36 5.85 18.65
CA LEU A 383 -14.39 4.57 19.36
C LEU A 383 -14.00 4.75 20.83
N ALA A 384 -12.92 5.49 21.09
CA ALA A 384 -12.51 5.83 22.44
C ALA A 384 -13.60 6.61 23.18
N ALA A 385 -14.22 7.60 22.53
CA ALA A 385 -15.35 8.34 23.10
C ALA A 385 -16.48 7.39 23.53
N GLY A 386 -16.91 6.48 22.65
CA GLY A 386 -17.95 5.49 22.96
C GLY A 386 -17.57 4.56 24.12
N MET A 387 -16.31 4.11 24.18
CA MET A 387 -15.81 3.31 25.30
C MET A 387 -15.82 4.08 26.63
N ALA A 388 -15.45 5.37 26.61
CA ALA A 388 -15.48 6.23 27.79
C ALA A 388 -16.91 6.45 28.31
N CYS A 389 -17.91 6.55 27.42
CA CYS A 389 -19.33 6.60 27.82
C CYS A 389 -19.77 5.38 28.64
N GLU A 390 -19.19 4.21 28.37
CA GLU A 390 -19.49 2.96 29.07
C GLU A 390 -18.51 2.67 30.24
N GLY A 391 -17.78 3.69 30.70
CA GLY A 391 -16.94 3.61 31.90
C GLY A 391 -15.58 2.92 31.71
N ALA A 392 -15.17 2.64 30.47
CA ALA A 392 -13.79 2.26 30.17
C ALA A 392 -12.84 3.46 30.27
N LYS A 393 -11.53 3.20 30.30
CA LYS A 393 -10.48 4.22 30.30
C LYS A 393 -9.58 4.09 29.06
N PRO A 394 -10.03 4.61 27.91
CA PRO A 394 -9.30 4.49 26.67
C PRO A 394 -8.06 5.37 26.62
N VAL A 395 -6.97 4.77 26.15
CA VAL A 395 -5.73 5.45 25.75
C VAL A 395 -5.60 5.35 24.23
N VAL A 396 -5.70 6.49 23.54
CA VAL A 396 -5.47 6.58 22.09
C VAL A 396 -4.00 6.91 21.85
N ALA A 397 -3.23 5.93 21.40
CA ALA A 397 -1.84 6.09 21.00
C ALA A 397 -1.78 6.46 19.51
N ILE A 398 -1.38 7.70 19.22
CA ILE A 398 -1.47 8.29 17.89
C ILE A 398 -0.36 9.32 17.67
N TYR A 399 0.18 9.41 16.47
CA TYR A 399 1.19 10.43 16.18
C TYR A 399 0.55 11.81 16.06
N SER A 400 1.30 12.85 16.44
CA SER A 400 0.84 14.25 16.32
C SER A 400 0.33 14.60 14.92
N THR A 401 1.05 14.16 13.88
CA THR A 401 0.65 14.44 12.49
C THR A 401 -0.63 13.71 12.07
N PHE A 402 -0.92 12.54 12.64
CA PHE A 402 -2.10 11.73 12.30
C PHE A 402 -3.33 12.16 13.09
N LEU A 403 -3.17 12.68 14.32
CA LEU A 403 -4.27 13.26 15.09
C LEU A 403 -4.97 14.41 14.35
N GLN A 404 -4.27 15.08 13.43
CA GLN A 404 -4.86 16.09 12.53
C GLN A 404 -6.07 15.55 11.74
N ARG A 405 -6.09 14.23 11.43
CA ARG A 405 -7.23 13.58 10.76
C ARG A 405 -8.47 13.48 11.62
N ALA A 406 -8.30 13.41 12.94
CA ALA A 406 -9.37 13.25 13.91
C ALA A 406 -9.66 14.53 14.70
N TYR A 407 -9.32 15.69 14.14
CA TYR A 407 -9.47 16.98 14.83
C TYR A 407 -10.92 17.25 15.24
N ASP A 408 -11.87 16.96 14.34
CA ASP A 408 -13.30 17.11 14.62
C ASP A 408 -13.76 16.14 15.71
N GLN A 409 -13.38 14.86 15.63
CA GLN A 409 -13.73 13.84 16.62
C GLN A 409 -13.13 14.16 18.00
N LEU A 410 -11.90 14.68 18.05
CA LEU A 410 -11.27 15.13 19.29
C LEU A 410 -12.09 16.24 19.96
N ILE A 411 -12.58 17.20 19.19
CA ILE A 411 -13.36 18.33 19.73
C ILE A 411 -14.79 17.90 20.04
N HIS A 412 -15.51 17.45 19.03
CA HIS A 412 -16.94 17.23 19.09
C HIS A 412 -17.27 15.96 19.89
N ASP A 413 -16.60 14.85 19.58
CA ASP A 413 -16.97 13.56 20.16
C ASP A 413 -16.34 13.35 21.54
N VAL A 414 -15.21 13.99 21.86
CA VAL A 414 -14.54 13.84 23.17
C VAL A 414 -14.67 15.10 24.03
N ALA A 415 -14.14 16.24 23.58
CA ALA A 415 -13.98 17.41 24.45
C ALA A 415 -15.30 18.09 24.84
N VAL A 416 -16.22 18.28 23.88
CA VAL A 416 -17.56 18.87 24.15
C VAL A 416 -18.35 18.01 25.13
N GLN A 417 -18.17 16.69 25.06
CA GLN A 417 -18.83 15.73 25.95
C GLN A 417 -18.09 15.51 27.27
N ASN A 418 -16.90 16.12 27.45
CA ASN A 418 -16.04 15.98 28.63
C ASN A 418 -15.76 14.51 29.01
N LEU A 419 -15.40 13.69 28.02
CA LEU A 419 -15.17 12.26 28.20
C LEU A 419 -13.74 11.94 28.67
N ASP A 420 -13.59 10.87 29.46
CA ASP A 420 -12.31 10.37 29.98
C ASP A 420 -11.53 9.60 28.90
N VAL A 421 -10.93 10.35 27.97
CA VAL A 421 -10.05 9.80 26.91
C VAL A 421 -8.65 10.39 27.06
N LEU A 422 -7.65 9.51 27.21
CA LEU A 422 -6.25 9.91 27.26
C LEU A 422 -5.62 9.79 25.86
N PHE A 423 -5.01 10.89 25.38
CA PHE A 423 -4.26 10.89 24.13
C PHE A 423 -2.77 10.80 24.42
N ALA A 424 -2.15 9.70 23.97
CA ALA A 424 -0.70 9.53 23.96
C ALA A 424 -0.16 9.94 22.59
N ILE A 425 0.32 11.18 22.50
CA ILE A 425 0.75 11.82 21.26
C ILE A 425 2.27 11.66 21.09
N ASP A 426 2.68 10.79 20.15
CA ASP A 426 4.09 10.58 19.76
C ASP A 426 4.54 11.52 18.63
#